data_AF-A0A2Y9AAW9-F1
#
_entry.id   AF-A0A2Y9AAW9-F1
#
_cell.length_a   1.000
_cell.length_b   1.000
_cell.length_c   1.000
_cell.angle_alpha   90.00
_cell.angle_beta   90.00
_cell.angle_gamma   90.00
#
_symmetry.space_group_name_H-M   'P 1'
#
loop_
_entity.id
_entity.type
_entity.pdbx_description
1 polymer ?
#
loop_
_entity_poly.entity_id
_entity_poly.type
_entity_poly.pdbx_seq_one_letter_code
_entity_poly.pdbx_strand_id
1 'polypeptide(L)'
;MPVTRPARHALIARLLTHERISSQSELSAQLAAHGVQVTQATLSRDLVELRAGKITLPDGRQVYALPQEGAAGAMAPPVAPEQGHSAARLARWCSELLVSADRSGALVVLRTPAGAAQLLASAVDTAVLPGVIGTIAGDDTVLVIARDEEAGAALAERLLALAAPTTPAPARNGADRTPAPSMERDHA
;
A
#
# COMPACT_ATOMS: atom_id res chain seq x y z
N MET A 1 -30.12 -1.62 -9.48
CA MET A 1 -29.81 -0.34 -10.16
C MET A 1 -28.44 -0.40 -10.81
N PRO A 2 -28.14 0.37 -11.87
CA PRO A 2 -26.77 0.47 -12.37
C PRO A 2 -25.92 1.15 -11.29
N VAL A 3 -24.93 0.41 -10.76
CA VAL A 3 -23.93 0.95 -9.84
C VAL A 3 -22.66 1.29 -10.61
N THR A 4 -21.95 2.32 -10.17
CA THR A 4 -20.66 2.69 -10.75
C THR A 4 -19.64 1.55 -10.54
N ARG A 5 -18.66 1.44 -11.45
CA ARG A 5 -17.61 0.42 -11.35
C ARG A 5 -16.88 0.44 -9.98
N PRO A 6 -16.49 1.61 -9.42
CA PRO A 6 -15.88 1.66 -8.09
C PRO A 6 -16.78 1.15 -6.97
N ALA A 7 -18.07 1.51 -6.97
CA ALA A 7 -19.02 1.04 -5.96
C ALA A 7 -19.23 -0.47 -6.04
N ARG A 8 -19.28 -1.02 -7.26
CA ARG A 8 -19.35 -2.46 -7.48
C ARG A 8 -18.09 -3.18 -7.01
N HIS A 9 -16.91 -2.64 -7.31
CA HIS A 9 -15.62 -3.18 -6.87
C HIS A 9 -15.50 -3.23 -5.34
N ALA A 10 -15.89 -2.15 -4.65
CA ALA A 10 -15.91 -2.11 -3.20
C ALA A 10 -16.85 -3.17 -2.59
N LEU A 11 -18.02 -3.38 -3.22
CA LEU A 11 -18.97 -4.40 -2.79
C LEU A 11 -18.43 -5.83 -3.03
N ILE A 12 -17.83 -6.09 -4.20
CA ILE A 12 -17.18 -7.37 -4.50
C ILE A 12 -16.08 -7.66 -3.46
N ALA A 13 -15.22 -6.67 -3.17
CA ALA A 13 -14.16 -6.82 -2.19
C ALA A 13 -14.69 -7.16 -0.78
N ARG A 14 -15.77 -6.48 -0.36
CA ARG A 14 -16.42 -6.75 0.92
C ARG A 14 -16.98 -8.17 0.98
N LEU A 15 -17.69 -8.61 -0.06
CA LEU A 15 -18.27 -9.96 -0.12
C LEU A 15 -17.18 -11.04 -0.08
N LEU A 16 -16.11 -10.90 -0.86
CA LEU A 16 -15.00 -11.86 -0.88
C LEU A 16 -14.20 -11.91 0.43
N THR A 17 -14.29 -10.86 1.27
CA THR A 17 -13.62 -10.81 2.57
C THR A 17 -14.44 -11.46 3.69
N HIS A 18 -15.77 -11.37 3.62
CA HIS A 18 -16.67 -11.79 4.71
C HIS A 18 -17.37 -13.13 4.41
N GLU A 19 -17.39 -13.56 3.15
CA GLU A 19 -18.13 -14.74 2.71
C GLU A 19 -17.24 -15.71 1.94
N ARG A 20 -17.58 -17.00 2.00
CA ARG A 20 -16.87 -18.07 1.28
C ARG A 20 -17.54 -18.32 -0.06
N ILE A 21 -17.13 -17.53 -1.06
CA ILE A 21 -17.75 -17.57 -2.39
C ILE A 21 -16.95 -18.48 -3.33
N SER A 22 -17.55 -19.57 -3.79
CA SER A 22 -16.90 -20.63 -4.57
C SER A 22 -16.98 -20.43 -6.09
N SER A 23 -17.95 -19.64 -6.56
CA SER A 23 -18.23 -19.45 -7.99
C SER A 23 -18.65 -18.02 -8.35
N GLN A 24 -18.47 -17.65 -9.62
CA GLN A 24 -18.96 -16.36 -10.12
C GLN A 24 -20.49 -16.27 -10.11
N SER A 25 -21.19 -17.39 -10.29
CA SER A 25 -22.66 -17.44 -10.20
C SER A 25 -23.13 -17.12 -8.79
N GLU A 26 -22.44 -17.66 -7.77
CA GLU A 26 -22.69 -17.37 -6.36
C GLU A 26 -22.38 -15.90 -6.03
N LEU A 27 -21.25 -15.36 -6.50
CA LEU A 27 -20.93 -13.95 -6.35
C LEU A 27 -21.98 -13.04 -6.99
N SER A 28 -22.46 -13.41 -8.18
CA SER A 28 -23.53 -12.68 -8.87
C SER A 28 -24.84 -12.69 -8.07
N ALA A 29 -25.19 -13.84 -7.47
CA ALA A 29 -26.36 -13.96 -6.61
C ALA A 29 -26.25 -13.06 -5.36
N GLN A 30 -25.07 -13.00 -4.74
CA GLN A 30 -24.85 -12.12 -3.58
C GLN A 30 -24.88 -10.63 -3.94
N LEU A 31 -24.31 -10.26 -5.08
CA LEU A 31 -24.44 -8.91 -5.62
C LEU A 31 -25.91 -8.55 -5.90
N ALA A 32 -26.68 -9.49 -6.46
CA ALA A 32 -28.10 -9.33 -6.72
C ALA A 32 -28.91 -9.12 -5.43
N ALA A 33 -28.60 -9.86 -4.36
CA ALA A 33 -29.21 -9.67 -3.03
C ALA A 33 -28.92 -8.27 -2.45
N HIS A 34 -27.83 -7.63 -2.90
CA HIS A 34 -27.45 -6.27 -2.55
C HIS A 34 -27.90 -5.23 -3.60
N GLY A 35 -28.80 -5.59 -4.52
CA GLY A 35 -29.39 -4.68 -5.51
C GLY A 35 -28.52 -4.41 -6.75
N VAL A 36 -27.42 -5.14 -6.91
CA VAL A 36 -26.44 -5.01 -8.01
C VAL A 36 -26.58 -6.17 -8.99
N GLN A 37 -27.07 -5.88 -10.20
CA GLN A 37 -27.20 -6.86 -11.28
C GLN A 37 -26.01 -6.74 -12.23
N VAL A 38 -25.32 -7.86 -12.51
CA VAL A 38 -24.11 -7.89 -13.35
C VAL A 38 -24.14 -9.09 -14.29
N THR A 39 -23.57 -8.94 -15.48
CA THR A 39 -23.32 -10.08 -16.37
C THR A 39 -22.07 -10.82 -15.96
N GLN A 40 -21.99 -12.11 -16.31
CA GLN A 40 -20.80 -12.93 -16.06
C GLN A 40 -19.54 -12.32 -16.69
N ALA A 41 -19.63 -11.75 -17.90
CA ALA A 41 -18.51 -11.08 -18.56
C ALA A 41 -18.00 -9.85 -17.79
N THR A 42 -18.91 -9.07 -17.19
CA THR A 42 -18.56 -7.90 -16.36
C THR A 42 -17.86 -8.35 -15.09
N LEU A 43 -18.46 -9.35 -14.41
CA LEU A 43 -17.93 -9.89 -13.16
C LEU A 43 -16.55 -10.54 -13.35
N SER A 44 -16.34 -11.24 -14.47
CA SER A 44 -15.05 -11.80 -14.84
C SER A 44 -13.96 -10.71 -14.97
N ARG A 45 -14.28 -9.60 -15.66
CA ARG A 45 -13.35 -8.47 -15.78
C ARG A 45 -13.08 -7.80 -14.44
N ASP A 46 -14.11 -7.58 -13.61
CA ASP A 46 -13.94 -6.97 -12.30
C ASP A 46 -13.04 -7.82 -11.39
N LEU A 47 -13.19 -9.16 -11.41
CA LEU A 47 -12.34 -10.07 -10.64
C LEU A 47 -10.87 -10.02 -11.10
N VAL A 48 -10.62 -9.92 -12.42
CA VAL A 48 -9.27 -9.76 -12.97
C VAL A 48 -8.65 -8.43 -12.52
N GLU A 49 -9.41 -7.34 -12.60
CA GLU A 49 -8.96 -6.01 -12.21
C GLU A 49 -8.66 -5.90 -10.71
N LEU A 50 -9.47 -6.56 -9.89
CA LEU A 50 -9.27 -6.70 -8.44
C LEU A 50 -8.20 -7.73 -8.07
N ARG A 51 -7.62 -8.42 -9.06
CA ARG A 51 -6.66 -9.52 -8.87
C ARG A 51 -7.19 -10.64 -7.95
N ALA A 52 -8.51 -10.83 -7.93
CA ALA A 52 -9.15 -11.88 -7.14
C ALA A 52 -8.78 -13.26 -7.71
N GLY A 53 -8.23 -14.13 -6.88
CA GLY A 53 -7.82 -15.50 -7.23
C GLY A 53 -8.66 -16.54 -6.49
N LYS A 54 -8.58 -17.80 -6.93
CA LYS A 54 -9.13 -18.91 -6.14
C LYS A 54 -8.08 -19.44 -5.18
N ILE A 55 -8.46 -19.60 -3.93
CA ILE A 55 -7.65 -20.24 -2.88
C ILE A 55 -8.33 -21.51 -2.42
N THR A 56 -7.53 -22.49 -1.99
CA THR A 56 -8.04 -23.73 -1.40
C THR A 56 -8.03 -23.59 0.12
N LEU A 57 -9.19 -23.74 0.74
CA LEU A 57 -9.35 -23.73 2.19
C LEU A 57 -8.83 -25.04 2.81
N PRO A 58 -8.55 -25.08 4.14
CA PRO A 58 -8.12 -26.31 4.83
C PRO A 58 -9.09 -27.49 4.70
N ASP A 59 -10.37 -27.22 4.42
CA ASP A 59 -11.40 -28.23 4.17
C ASP A 59 -11.48 -28.71 2.71
N GLY A 60 -10.54 -28.28 1.86
CA GLY A 60 -10.43 -28.67 0.45
C GLY A 60 -11.31 -27.87 -0.51
N ARG A 61 -12.18 -26.97 -0.01
CA ARG A 61 -13.04 -26.15 -0.88
C ARG A 61 -12.25 -25.00 -1.50
N GLN A 62 -12.55 -24.69 -2.76
CA GLN A 62 -12.00 -23.52 -3.44
C GLN A 62 -12.94 -22.32 -3.33
N VAL A 63 -12.41 -21.17 -2.93
CA VAL A 63 -13.15 -19.91 -2.82
C VAL A 63 -12.38 -18.78 -3.49
N TYR A 64 -13.09 -17.79 -4.01
CA TYR A 64 -12.52 -16.53 -4.43
C TYR A 64 -12.02 -15.76 -3.21
N ALA A 65 -10.81 -15.25 -3.31
CA ALA A 65 -10.23 -14.35 -2.33
C ALA A 65 -9.50 -13.23 -3.06
N LEU A 66 -9.51 -12.05 -2.45
CA LEU A 66 -8.61 -10.98 -2.85
C LEU A 66 -7.19 -11.33 -2.40
N PRO A 67 -6.15 -10.77 -3.06
CA PRO A 67 -4.80 -10.84 -2.55
C PRO A 67 -4.79 -10.28 -1.12
N GLN A 68 -4.59 -11.14 -0.13
CA GLN A 68 -4.45 -10.70 1.24
C GLN A 68 -3.01 -10.23 1.42
N GLU A 69 -2.82 -8.96 1.77
CA GLU A 69 -1.54 -8.50 2.30
C GLU A 69 -1.29 -9.22 3.63
N GLY A 70 -0.56 -10.33 3.58
CA GLY A 70 -0.05 -11.04 4.78
C GLY A 70 -0.57 -12.46 5.05
N ALA A 71 -1.48 -13.03 4.25
CA ALA A 71 -1.91 -14.42 4.47
C ALA A 71 -1.02 -15.40 3.69
N ALA A 72 -0.11 -16.05 4.39
CA ALA A 72 0.65 -17.19 3.88
C ALA A 72 -0.32 -18.36 3.59
N GLY A 73 -0.58 -18.66 2.31
CA GLY A 73 -1.23 -19.91 1.92
C GLY A 73 -2.20 -19.85 0.76
N ALA A 74 -1.75 -19.46 -0.43
CA ALA A 74 -2.20 -20.01 -1.71
C ALA A 74 -1.31 -19.47 -2.84
N MET A 75 -0.66 -20.38 -3.56
CA MET A 75 0.28 -20.09 -4.65
C MET A 75 -0.34 -19.22 -5.76
N ALA A 76 0.13 -17.98 -5.85
CA ALA A 76 0.42 -17.31 -7.11
C ALA A 76 1.95 -17.18 -7.21
N PRO A 77 2.56 -17.20 -8.42
CA PRO A 77 4.01 -17.14 -8.57
C PRO A 77 4.60 -15.89 -7.90
N PRO A 78 5.84 -15.95 -7.37
CA PRO A 78 6.37 -14.92 -6.50
C PRO A 78 6.72 -13.68 -7.34
N VAL A 79 5.85 -12.68 -7.29
CA VAL A 79 6.36 -11.30 -7.22
C VAL A 79 6.63 -11.03 -5.75
N ALA A 80 7.86 -10.66 -5.44
CA ALA A 80 8.35 -10.45 -4.08
C ALA A 80 7.43 -9.53 -3.26
N PRO A 81 7.40 -9.67 -1.91
CA PRO A 81 6.58 -8.80 -1.06
C PRO A 81 7.03 -7.35 -1.21
N GLU A 82 6.13 -6.51 -1.75
CA GLU A 82 6.40 -5.12 -2.10
C GLU A 82 6.19 -4.13 -0.94
N GLN A 83 6.41 -4.55 0.31
CA GLN A 83 6.45 -3.62 1.45
C GLN A 83 7.50 -2.51 1.23
N GLY A 84 8.59 -2.85 0.52
CA GLY A 84 9.59 -1.87 0.08
C GLY A 84 9.10 -0.90 -0.99
N HIS A 85 8.20 -1.31 -1.90
CA HIS A 85 7.77 -0.44 -3.00
C HIS A 85 6.67 0.54 -2.58
N SER A 86 5.71 0.12 -1.73
CA SER A 86 4.71 1.05 -1.17
C SER A 86 5.37 2.07 -0.25
N ALA A 87 6.32 1.64 0.58
CA ALA A 87 7.09 2.55 1.44
C ALA A 87 7.99 3.49 0.62
N ALA A 88 8.68 2.99 -0.40
CA ALA A 88 9.51 3.83 -1.28
C ALA A 88 8.66 4.83 -2.09
N ARG A 89 7.47 4.42 -2.55
CA ARG A 89 6.52 5.30 -3.22
C ARG A 89 6.03 6.41 -2.29
N LEU A 90 5.66 6.07 -1.05
CA LEU A 90 5.26 7.06 -0.05
C LEU A 90 6.41 8.02 0.25
N ALA A 91 7.63 7.51 0.47
CA ALA A 91 8.81 8.32 0.74
C ALA A 91 9.09 9.32 -0.38
N ARG A 92 9.08 8.85 -1.63
CA ARG A 92 9.24 9.71 -2.81
C ARG A 92 8.19 10.82 -2.84
N TRP A 93 6.91 10.47 -2.72
CA TRP A 93 5.84 11.46 -2.78
C TRP A 93 5.82 12.42 -1.57
N CYS A 94 6.25 11.99 -0.38
CA CYS A 94 6.46 12.90 0.73
C CYS A 94 7.58 13.90 0.40
N SER A 95 8.74 13.44 -0.10
CA SER A 95 9.85 14.33 -0.47
C SER A 95 9.52 15.30 -1.61
N GLU A 96 8.64 14.93 -2.54
CA GLU A 96 8.29 15.77 -3.69
C GLU A 96 7.08 16.69 -3.42
N LEU A 97 6.10 16.24 -2.62
CA LEU A 97 4.79 16.87 -2.53
C LEU A 97 4.38 17.32 -1.13
N LEU A 98 5.00 16.84 -0.05
CA LEU A 98 4.62 17.24 1.31
C LEU A 98 5.24 18.60 1.64
N VAL A 99 4.39 19.63 1.72
CA VAL A 99 4.79 21.00 2.09
C VAL A 99 4.83 21.15 3.61
N SER A 100 3.83 20.62 4.31
CA SER A 100 3.76 20.63 5.77
C SER A 100 2.85 19.53 6.30
N ALA A 101 3.07 19.12 7.55
CA ALA A 101 2.14 18.29 8.30
C ALA A 101 1.89 18.94 9.67
N ASP A 102 0.63 19.10 10.04
CA ASP A 102 0.19 19.58 11.35
C ASP A 102 -0.88 18.64 11.92
N ARG A 103 -1.20 18.75 13.20
CA ARG A 103 -2.20 17.87 13.84
C ARG A 103 -3.09 18.58 14.86
N SER A 104 -4.29 18.04 15.01
CA SER A 104 -5.21 18.35 16.10
C SER A 104 -5.78 17.04 16.65
N GLY A 105 -5.22 16.55 17.77
CA GLY A 105 -5.54 15.23 18.30
C GLY A 105 -5.18 14.13 17.28
N ALA A 106 -6.14 13.28 16.94
CA ALA A 106 -5.99 12.20 15.95
C ALA A 106 -6.09 12.66 14.48
N LEU A 107 -6.38 13.94 14.22
CA LEU A 107 -6.49 14.48 12.87
C LEU A 107 -5.14 15.05 12.44
N VAL A 108 -4.60 14.54 11.33
CA VAL A 108 -3.36 15.04 10.72
C VAL A 108 -3.70 15.74 9.42
N VAL A 109 -3.24 16.98 9.27
CA VAL A 109 -3.46 17.81 8.09
C VAL A 109 -2.15 17.94 7.33
N LEU A 110 -2.11 17.41 6.11
CA LEU A 110 -0.98 17.52 5.21
C LEU A 110 -1.27 18.61 4.17
N ARG A 111 -0.29 19.46 3.89
CA ARG A 111 -0.35 20.43 2.79
C ARG A 111 0.51 19.98 1.63
N THR A 112 0.05 20.23 0.42
CA THR A 112 0.73 19.93 -0.84
C THR A 112 0.69 21.14 -1.78
N PRO A 113 1.42 21.13 -2.90
CA PRO A 113 1.11 22.04 -4.00
C PRO A 113 -0.32 21.83 -4.52
N ALA A 114 -0.83 22.82 -5.26
CA ALA A 114 -2.14 22.76 -5.89
C ALA A 114 -2.27 21.52 -6.79
N GLY A 115 -3.41 20.83 -6.69
CA GLY A 115 -3.72 19.61 -7.44
C GLY A 115 -2.97 18.33 -7.01
N ALA A 116 -2.11 18.38 -6.00
CA ALA A 116 -1.27 17.24 -5.60
C ALA A 116 -1.83 16.40 -4.44
N ALA A 117 -2.86 16.88 -3.73
CA ALA A 117 -3.36 16.22 -2.52
C ALA A 117 -3.86 14.80 -2.77
N GLN A 118 -4.59 14.57 -3.86
CA GLN A 118 -5.11 13.24 -4.22
C GLN A 118 -3.99 12.21 -4.44
N LEU A 119 -2.87 12.63 -5.02
CA LEU A 119 -1.73 11.75 -5.26
C LEU A 119 -1.04 11.35 -3.95
N LEU A 120 -0.86 12.31 -3.04
CA LEU A 120 -0.26 12.03 -1.73
C LEU A 120 -1.19 11.15 -0.88
N ALA A 121 -2.49 11.40 -0.87
CA ALA A 121 -3.47 10.59 -0.15
C ALA A 121 -3.47 9.13 -0.63
N SER A 122 -3.47 8.90 -1.95
CA SER A 122 -3.36 7.56 -2.52
C SER A 122 -2.08 6.83 -2.08
N ALA A 123 -0.97 7.54 -1.94
CA ALA A 123 0.28 6.98 -1.45
C ALA A 123 0.20 6.58 0.03
N VAL A 124 -0.45 7.41 0.86
CA VAL A 124 -0.70 7.14 2.28
C VAL A 124 -1.61 5.90 2.44
N ASP A 125 -2.70 5.83 1.68
CA ASP A 125 -3.63 4.69 1.73
C ASP A 125 -2.95 3.38 1.32
N THR A 126 -2.15 3.41 0.25
CA THR A 126 -1.43 2.23 -0.27
C THR A 126 -0.30 1.77 0.66
N ALA A 127 0.21 2.66 1.51
CA ALA A 127 1.29 2.32 2.45
C ALA A 127 0.80 1.58 3.71
N VAL A 128 -0.52 1.46 3.92
CA VAL A 128 -1.16 0.72 5.02
C VAL A 128 -0.50 1.03 6.37
N LEU A 129 -0.36 2.33 6.66
CA LEU A 129 0.34 2.81 7.84
C LEU A 129 -0.41 2.39 9.13
N PRO A 130 0.29 1.82 10.13
CA PRO A 130 -0.33 1.47 11.40
C PRO A 130 -1.01 2.68 12.04
N GLY A 131 -2.24 2.49 12.52
CA GLY A 131 -2.98 3.54 13.21
C GLY A 131 -3.73 4.52 12.30
N VAL A 132 -3.60 4.44 10.97
CA VAL A 132 -4.42 5.22 10.04
C VAL A 132 -5.80 4.56 9.86
N ILE A 133 -6.86 5.34 10.03
CA ILE A 133 -8.25 4.93 9.75
C ILE A 133 -8.57 5.18 8.27
N GLY A 134 -8.11 6.32 7.72
CA GLY A 134 -8.30 6.66 6.31
C GLY A 134 -7.90 8.09 6.00
N THR A 135 -8.01 8.46 4.73
CA THR A 135 -7.67 9.80 4.21
C THR A 135 -8.82 10.45 3.45
N ILE A 136 -8.85 11.79 3.44
CA ILE A 136 -9.71 12.61 2.59
C ILE A 136 -8.84 13.67 1.94
N ALA A 137 -8.81 13.71 0.61
CA ALA A 137 -8.05 14.69 -0.15
C ALA A 137 -8.95 15.77 -0.77
N GLY A 138 -8.54 17.02 -0.60
CA GLY A 138 -8.99 18.17 -1.38
C GLY A 138 -8.09 18.40 -2.60
N ASP A 139 -7.79 19.67 -2.89
CA ASP A 139 -6.87 20.07 -3.97
C ASP A 139 -5.41 20.13 -3.50
N ASP A 140 -5.17 20.84 -2.41
CA ASP A 140 -3.83 21.12 -1.84
C ASP A 140 -3.69 20.67 -0.39
N THR A 141 -4.67 19.92 0.11
CA THR A 141 -4.79 19.52 1.51
C THR A 141 -5.29 18.09 1.62
N VAL A 142 -4.63 17.28 2.46
CA VAL A 142 -5.07 15.92 2.83
C VAL A 142 -5.35 15.89 4.32
N LEU A 143 -6.55 15.46 4.70
CA LEU A 143 -6.87 15.07 6.07
C LEU A 143 -6.61 13.58 6.23
N VAL A 144 -5.74 13.21 7.17
CA VAL A 144 -5.52 11.83 7.58
C VAL A 144 -6.10 11.63 8.98
N ILE A 145 -6.98 10.65 9.13
CA ILE A 145 -7.62 10.34 10.39
C ILE A 145 -6.85 9.17 11.02
N ALA A 146 -6.20 9.42 12.15
CA ALA A 146 -5.53 8.39 12.95
C ALA A 146 -6.49 7.80 14.00
N ARG A 147 -6.08 6.69 14.61
CA ARG A 147 -6.86 5.95 15.61
C ARG A 147 -7.00 6.68 16.93
N ASP A 148 -5.95 7.40 17.32
CA ASP A 148 -5.84 8.16 18.56
C ASP A 148 -4.80 9.28 18.38
N GLU A 149 -4.62 10.10 19.41
CA GLU A 149 -3.71 11.24 19.38
C GLU A 149 -2.23 10.82 19.26
N GLU A 150 -1.85 9.69 19.86
CA GLU A 150 -0.48 9.17 19.81
C GLU A 150 -0.12 8.70 18.40
N ALA A 151 -1.03 7.96 17.77
CA ALA A 151 -0.92 7.57 16.36
C ALA A 151 -0.88 8.80 15.43
N GLY A 152 -1.66 9.84 15.73
CA GLY A 152 -1.64 11.10 14.98
C GLY A 152 -0.28 11.81 15.08
N ALA A 153 0.29 11.88 16.27
CA ALA A 153 1.63 12.45 16.49
C ALA A 153 2.72 11.65 15.76
N ALA A 154 2.76 10.33 15.94
CA ALA A 154 3.73 9.46 15.29
C ALA A 154 3.62 9.51 13.75
N LEU A 155 2.40 9.62 13.22
CA LEU A 155 2.17 9.72 11.79
C LEU A 155 2.72 11.03 11.21
N ALA A 156 2.43 12.16 11.85
CA ALA A 156 2.92 13.46 11.40
C ALA A 156 4.45 13.51 11.39
N GLU A 157 5.09 13.05 12.47
CA GLU A 157 6.56 12.96 12.58
C GLU A 157 7.15 12.06 11.50
N ARG A 158 6.55 10.88 11.28
CA ARG A 158 7.02 9.94 10.26
C ARG A 158 6.94 10.53 8.86
N LEU A 159 5.82 11.17 8.50
CA LEU A 159 5.64 11.75 7.16
C LEU A 159 6.60 12.92 6.92
N LEU A 160 6.84 13.76 7.93
CA LEU A 160 7.84 14.82 7.88
C LEU A 160 9.26 14.26 7.73
N ALA A 161 9.59 13.18 8.44
CA ALA A 161 10.89 12.52 8.31
C ALA A 161 11.14 11.96 6.90
N LEU A 162 10.08 11.49 6.22
CA LEU A 162 10.16 11.04 4.82
C LEU A 162 10.32 12.20 3.83
N ALA A 163 9.89 13.41 4.18
CA ALA A 163 10.05 14.60 3.36
C ALA A 163 11.40 15.31 3.57
N ALA A 164 12.10 15.01 4.65
CA ALA A 164 13.41 15.59 4.92
C ALA A 164 14.41 15.19 3.81
N PRO A 165 15.26 16.13 3.35
CA PRO A 165 16.25 15.82 2.33
C PRO A 165 17.21 14.75 2.86
N THR A 166 17.32 13.63 2.15
CA THR A 166 18.32 12.60 2.43
C THR A 166 19.68 13.24 2.23
N THR A 167 20.39 13.55 3.32
CA THR A 167 21.80 13.96 3.22
C THR A 167 22.56 12.76 2.66
N PRO A 168 23.16 12.84 1.45
CA PRO A 168 23.94 11.73 0.95
C PRO A 168 25.10 11.47 1.92
N ALA A 169 25.22 10.22 2.38
CA ALA A 169 26.34 9.80 3.21
C ALA A 169 27.66 10.14 2.50
N PRO A 170 28.70 10.64 3.21
CA PRO A 170 29.96 10.98 2.56
C PRO A 170 30.52 9.72 1.88
N ALA A 171 30.82 9.87 0.59
CA ALA A 171 31.43 8.83 -0.22
C ALA A 171 32.66 8.29 0.52
N ARG A 172 32.66 6.98 0.82
CA ARG A 172 33.83 6.29 1.35
C ARG A 172 34.91 6.35 0.27
N ASN A 173 35.75 7.37 0.34
CA ASN A 173 36.86 7.55 -0.59
C ASN A 173 37.89 6.46 -0.28
N GLY A 174 38.26 5.70 -1.32
CA GLY A 174 39.17 4.57 -1.22
C GLY A 174 40.55 5.00 -0.75
N ALA A 175 40.91 4.60 0.47
CA ALA A 175 42.27 4.66 0.98
C ALA A 175 42.49 3.50 1.96
N ASP A 176 42.47 2.28 1.42
CA ASP A 176 43.21 1.18 2.05
C ASP A 176 43.97 0.44 0.93
N ARG A 177 45.11 1.03 0.55
CA ARG A 177 46.17 0.31 -0.15
C ARG A 177 47.07 -0.25 0.93
N THR A 178 46.88 -1.52 1.25
CA THR A 178 47.84 -2.30 2.01
C THR A 178 49.19 -2.28 1.25
N PRO A 179 50.32 -1.89 1.86
CA PRO A 179 51.60 -2.01 1.19
C PRO A 179 52.05 -3.47 1.22
N ALA A 180 52.56 -3.96 0.09
CA ALA A 180 53.19 -5.28 -0.04
C ALA A 180 54.47 -5.35 0.82
N PRO A 181 54.80 -6.50 1.43
CA PRO A 181 56.01 -6.63 2.22
C PRO A 181 57.26 -6.68 1.32
N SER A 182 58.22 -5.83 1.66
CA SER A 182 59.56 -5.79 1.09
C SER A 182 60.32 -7.09 1.38
N MET A 183 60.77 -7.80 0.35
CA MET A 183 61.73 -8.90 0.49
C MET A 183 63.10 -8.31 0.85
N GLU A 184 63.50 -8.49 2.12
CA GLU A 184 64.87 -8.30 2.58
C GLU A 184 65.74 -9.43 2.03
N ARG A 185 66.75 -9.06 1.24
CA ARG A 185 67.83 -9.93 0.80
C ARG A 185 68.91 -9.89 1.87
N ASP A 186 69.06 -10.97 2.64
CA ASP A 186 70.24 -11.18 3.44
C ASP A 186 71.29 -11.98 2.65
N HIS A 187 72.46 -11.35 2.53
CA HIS A 187 73.75 -11.94 2.19
C HIS A 187 74.32 -12.58 3.46
N ALA A 188 74.69 -13.86 3.39
CA ALA A 188 75.92 -14.44 3.96
C ALA A 188 76.05 -15.91 3.50
#